data_AF-A0A1Y6BUY0-F1
#
_entry.id   AF-A0A1Y6BUY0-F1
#
_cell.length_a   1.000
_cell.length_b   1.000
_cell.length_c   1.000
_cell.angle_alpha   90.00
_cell.angle_beta   90.00
_cell.angle_gamma   90.00
#
_symmetry.space_group_name_H-M   'P 1'
#
loop_
_entity.id
_entity.type
_entity.pdbx_description
1 polymer ?
#
loop_
_entity_poly.entity_id
_entity_poly.type
_entity_poly.pdbx_seq_one_letter_code
_entity_poly.pdbx_strand_id
1 'polypeptide(L)' 'MSESSYSEILRELSRNYYNRSISINEYRVERHQVLDAIDHQYNGVDIEGLQLPPGSKYPEQSMTTAFYSPTDTQPNFQKK' A
#
# COMPACT_ATOMS: atom_id res chain seq x y z
N MET A 1 -12.76 9.44 -21.09
CA MET A 1 -11.70 9.20 -20.11
C MET A 1 -10.94 8.00 -20.64
N SER A 2 -9.77 8.21 -21.24
CA SER A 2 -8.99 7.16 -21.91
C SER A 2 -8.69 6.03 -20.92
N GLU A 3 -8.97 4.80 -21.34
CA GLU A 3 -8.65 3.55 -20.63
C GLU A 3 -7.13 3.33 -20.53
N SER A 4 -6.40 4.26 -19.93
CA SER A 4 -5.08 3.93 -19.41
C SER A 4 -5.30 2.88 -18.35
N SER A 5 -4.83 1.66 -18.59
CA SER A 5 -5.00 0.56 -17.64
C SER A 5 -4.42 1.02 -16.31
N TYR A 6 -5.10 0.77 -15.20
CA TYR A 6 -4.58 1.06 -13.86
C TYR A 6 -3.15 0.53 -13.65
N SER A 7 -2.80 -0.56 -14.34
CA SER A 7 -1.45 -1.11 -14.37
C SER A 7 -0.40 -0.19 -15.01
N GLU A 8 -0.75 0.57 -16.04
CA GLU A 8 0.11 1.56 -16.69
C GLU A 8 0.33 2.77 -15.79
N ILE A 9 -0.73 3.24 -15.13
CA ILE A 9 -0.68 4.36 -14.19
C ILE A 9 0.26 4.02 -13.03
N LEU A 10 0.12 2.83 -12.43
CA LEU A 10 1.01 2.37 -11.35
C LEU A 10 2.47 2.20 -11.81
N ARG A 11 2.68 1.77 -13.06
CA ARG A 11 4.02 1.67 -13.65
C ARG A 11 4.67 3.03 -13.83
N GLU A 12 3.92 4.02 -14.31
CA GLU A 12 4.41 5.39 -14.47
C GLU A 12 4.75 6.02 -13.13
N LEU A 13 3.89 5.86 -12.13
CA LEU A 13 4.13 6.30 -10.75
C LEU A 13 5.41 5.71 -10.16
N SER A 14 5.62 4.41 -10.36
CA SER A 14 6.83 3.72 -9.93
C SER A 14 8.06 4.27 -10.65
N ARG A 15 7.96 4.52 -11.96
CA ARG A 15 9.04 5.10 -12.76
C ARG A 15 9.40 6.51 -12.27
N ASN A 16 8.40 7.35 -11.99
CA ASN A 16 8.60 8.71 -11.48
C ASN A 16 9.28 8.70 -10.11
N TYR A 17 8.92 7.77 -9.23
CA TYR A 17 9.56 7.60 -7.93
C TYR A 17 11.03 7.15 -8.06
N TYR A 18 11.31 6.11 -8.85
CA TYR A 18 12.70 5.64 -9.03
C TYR A 18 13.59 6.63 -9.78
N ASN A 19 13.00 7.45 -10.65
CA ASN A 19 13.67 8.57 -11.31
C ASN A 19 13.85 9.80 -10.41
N ARG A 20 13.40 9.74 -9.13
CA ARG A 20 13.43 10.85 -8.16
C ARG A 20 12.67 12.09 -8.63
N SER A 21 11.70 11.93 -9.53
CA SER A 21 10.83 13.01 -10.00
C SER A 21 9.76 13.38 -8.98
N ILE A 22 9.43 12.45 -8.08
CA ILE A 22 8.51 12.62 -6.96
C ILE A 22 9.13 12.06 -5.68
N SER A 23 8.75 12.62 -4.54
CA SER A 23 9.13 12.13 -3.21
C SER A 23 8.37 10.84 -2.85
N ILE A 24 8.87 10.11 -1.84
CA ILE A 24 8.20 8.91 -1.32
C ILE A 24 6.79 9.21 -0.81
N ASN A 25 6.55 10.40 -0.25
CA ASN A 25 5.24 10.77 0.27
C ASN A 25 4.25 10.99 -0.87
N GLU A 26 4.66 11.71 -1.92
CA GLU A 26 3.84 11.91 -3.13
C GLU A 26 3.54 10.58 -3.80
N TYR A 27 4.54 9.70 -3.97
CA TYR A 27 4.34 8.36 -4.50
C TYR A 27 3.28 7.57 -3.73
N ARG A 28 3.30 7.62 -2.40
CA ARG A 28 2.32 6.91 -1.55
C ARG A 28 0.92 7.48 -1.70
N VAL A 29 0.78 8.81 -1.73
CA VAL A 29 -0.52 9.48 -1.84
C VAL A 29 -1.15 9.17 -3.19
N GLU A 30 -0.42 9.37 -4.29
CA GLU A 30 -0.97 9.12 -5.63
C GLU A 30 -1.26 7.63 -5.85
N ARG A 31 -0.39 6.74 -5.39
CA ARG A 31 -0.64 5.28 -5.46
C ARG A 31 -1.91 4.89 -4.70
N HIS A 32 -2.18 5.52 -3.56
CA HIS A 32 -3.39 5.25 -2.79
C HIS A 32 -4.64 5.67 -3.55
N GLN A 33 -4.66 6.87 -4.13
CA GLN A 33 -5.78 7.35 -4.95
C GLN A 33 -6.09 6.40 -6.12
N VAL A 34 -5.05 5.86 -6.76
CA VAL A 34 -5.22 4.89 -7.85
C VAL A 34 -5.84 3.59 -7.34
N LEU A 35 -5.40 3.10 -6.17
CA LEU A 35 -5.98 1.90 -5.56
C LEU A 35 -7.43 2.12 -5.11
N ASP A 36 -7.75 3.29 -4.57
CA ASP A 36 -9.11 3.63 -4.16
C ASP A 36 -10.05 3.70 -5.37
N ALA A 37 -9.56 4.24 -6.50
CA ALA A 37 -10.32 4.25 -7.74
C ALA A 37 -10.59 2.83 -8.27
N ILE A 38 -9.61 1.92 -8.18
CA ILE A 38 -9.79 0.50 -8.52
C ILE A 38 -10.81 -0.14 -7.58
N ASP A 39 -10.67 0.07 -6.28
CA ASP A 39 -11.55 -0.50 -5.27
C ASP A 39 -13.00 -0.04 -5.48
N HIS A 40 -13.21 1.25 -5.70
CA HIS A 40 -14.52 1.79 -6.03
C HIS A 40 -15.07 1.22 -7.35
N GLN A 41 -14.26 1.08 -8.39
CA GLN A 41 -14.72 0.57 -9.69
C GLN A 41 -15.09 -0.92 -9.68
N TYR A 42 -14.34 -1.75 -8.95
CA TYR A 42 -14.50 -3.21 -9.00
C TYR A 42 -15.23 -3.80 -7.80
N ASN A 43 -15.09 -3.19 -6.62
CA ASN A 43 -15.70 -3.69 -5.39
C ASN A 43 -16.98 -2.91 -5.01
N GLY A 44 -17.16 -1.68 -5.54
CA GLY A 44 -18.40 -0.91 -5.35
C GLY A 44 -18.72 -0.58 -3.89
N VAL A 45 -17.73 -0.64 -2.99
CA VAL A 45 -17.89 -0.30 -1.57
C VAL A 45 -17.43 1.14 -1.39
N ASP A 46 -18.37 2.05 -1.16
CA ASP A 46 -18.04 3.34 -0.56
C ASP A 46 -17.42 3.08 0.81
N ILE A 47 -16.10 3.23 0.94
CA ILE A 47 -15.44 3.22 2.24
C ILE A 47 -15.78 4.55 2.93
N GLU A 48 -16.99 4.64 3.48
CA GLU A 48 -17.37 5.70 4.41
C GLU A 48 -16.47 5.61 5.65
N GLY A 49 -15.39 6.39 5.67
CA GLY A 49 -14.47 6.43 6.81
C GLY A 49 -13.06 6.95 6.55
N LEU A 50 -12.64 7.14 5.29
CA LEU A 50 -11.31 7.68 4.98
C LEU A 50 -11.28 9.20 4.76
N GLN A 51 -12.10 9.96 5.47
CA GLN A 51 -11.90 11.40 5.56
C GLN A 51 -10.87 11.67 6.67
N LEU A 52 -9.58 11.63 6.31
CA LEU A 52 -8.51 12.11 7.19
C LEU A 52 -8.72 13.63 7.38
N PRO A 53 -9.02 14.12 8.60
CA PRO A 53 -9.16 15.55 8.84
C PRO A 53 -7.82 16.25 8.52
N PRO A 54 -7.85 17.50 8.01
CA PRO A 54 -6.63 18.23 7.67
C PRO A 54 -5.78 18.42 8.94
N GLY A 55 -4.71 17.64 9.05
CA GLY A 55 -3.79 17.63 10.21
C GLY A 55 -3.66 16.28 10.93
N SER A 56 -4.38 15.23 10.55
CA SER A 56 -4.16 13.91 11.13
C SER A 56 -2.85 13.31 10.62
N LYS A 57 -1.83 13.32 11.49
CA LYS A 57 -0.64 12.48 11.33
C LYS A 57 -1.11 11.03 11.28
N TYR A 58 -0.67 10.28 10.28
CA TYR A 58 -0.85 8.83 10.24
C TYR A 58 -0.47 8.25 11.60
N PRO A 59 -1.20 7.26 12.14
CA PRO A 59 -0.63 6.49 13.22
C PRO A 59 0.70 5.96 12.68
N GLU A 60 1.80 6.33 13.35
CA GLU A 60 3.03 5.57 13.22
C GLU A 60 2.59 4.14 13.45
N GLN A 61 2.50 3.36 12.37
CA GLN A 61 2.53 1.93 12.46
C GLN A 61 3.90 1.68 13.08
N SER A 62 3.93 1.62 14.40
CA SER A 62 5.04 1.14 15.19
C SER A 62 5.42 -0.16 14.51
N MET A 63 6.51 -0.11 13.74
CA MET A 63 7.05 -1.27 13.05
C MET A 63 7.45 -2.21 14.17
N THR A 64 6.54 -3.07 14.59
CA THR A 64 6.83 -4.16 15.50
C THR A 64 7.72 -5.10 14.71
N THR A 65 9.02 -4.82 14.76
CA THR A 65 10.08 -5.72 14.35
C THR A 65 9.88 -6.99 15.15
N ALA A 66 9.25 -8.00 14.53
CA ALA A 66 9.17 -9.33 15.09
C ALA A 66 10.60 -9.88 15.14
N PHE A 67 11.24 -9.80 16.30
CA PHE A 67 12.50 -10.45 16.57
C PHE A 67 12.23 -11.95 16.70
N TYR A 68 12.40 -12.69 15.60
CA TYR A 68 12.45 -14.14 15.67
C TYR A 68 13.69 -14.52 16.49
N SER A 69 13.45 -15.27 17.57
CA SER A 69 14.53 -15.85 18.36
C SER A 69 15.26 -16.90 17.50
N PRO A 70 16.57 -17.15 17.69
CA PRO A 70 17.34 -18.10 16.88
C PRO A 70 16.85 -19.56 16.88
N THR A 71 15.81 -19.87 17.66
CA THR A 71 15.23 -21.21 17.82
C THR A 71 13.87 -21.37 17.14
N ASP A 72 13.32 -20.33 16.49
CA ASP A 72 11.96 -20.36 15.92
C ASP A 72 11.89 -20.96 14.50
N THR A 73 12.77 -21.92 14.21
CA THR A 73 12.76 -22.69 12.96
C THR A 73 12.84 -24.17 13.26
N GLN A 74 11.78 -24.78 13.81
CA GLN A 74 11.58 -26.22 13.64
C GLN A 74 10.09 -26.58 13.46
N PRO A 75 9.67 -26.99 12.24
CA PRO A 75 8.41 -27.69 12.08
C PRO A 75 8.53 -29.08 12.72
N ASN A 76 7.71 -29.35 13.74
CA ASN A 76 7.67 -30.62 14.43
C ASN A 76 6.90 -31.64 13.57
N PHE A 77 7.59 -32.35 12.67
CA PHE A 77 6.98 -33.44 11.91
C PHE A 77 6.68 -34.61 12.86
N GLN A 78 5.43 -34.71 13.31
CA GLN A 78 4.96 -35.94 13.93
C GLN A 78 4.81 -37.02 12.86
N LYS A 79 5.72 -38.00 12.88
CA LYS A 79 5.54 -39.25 12.14
C LYS A 79 4.43 -40.05 12.83
N LYS A 80 3.33 -40.30 12.10
CA LYS A 80 2.41 -41.39 12.42
C LYS A 80 3.00 -42.72 11.96
#